data_AF-A0A956SMG2-F1
#
_entry.id   AF-A0A956SMG2-F1
#
_cell.length_a   1.000
_cell.length_b   1.000
_cell.length_c   1.000
_cell.angle_alpha   90.00
_cell.angle_beta   90.00
_cell.angle_gamma   90.00
#
_symmetry.space_group_name_H-M   'P 1'
#
loop_
_entity.id
_entity.type
_entity.pdbx_description
1 polymer ?
#
loop_
_entity_poly.entity_id
_entity_poly.type
_entity_poly.pdbx_seq_one_letter_code
_entity_poly.pdbx_strand_id
1 'polypeptide(L)' 'MELSPRIVAAEPLPDMELRLRFADGSEGLVRLGDRLRPLRGVMLPLGDPLFFAQVSV' A
#
# COMPACT_ATOMS: atom_id res chain seq x y z
N MET A 1 6.50 23.36 -12.10
CA MET A 1 5.40 22.58 -11.51
C MET A 1 5.96 21.21 -11.17
N GLU A 2 6.22 20.93 -9.90
CA GLU A 2 6.48 19.55 -9.48
C GLU A 2 5.16 18.79 -9.56
N LEU A 3 5.03 17.88 -10.53
CA LEU A 3 3.94 16.92 -10.53
C LEU A 3 4.18 16.02 -9.32
N SER A 4 3.24 16.01 -8.37
CA SER A 4 3.30 15.06 -7.27
C SER A 4 3.40 13.65 -7.87
N PRO A 5 4.34 12.81 -7.40
CA PRO A 5 4.57 11.50 -7.98
C PRO A 5 3.28 10.67 -7.92
N ARG A 6 2.76 10.28 -9.08
CA ARG A 6 1.51 9.51 -9.22
C ARG A 6 1.80 8.03 -9.18
N ILE A 7 1.17 7.29 -8.27
CA ILE A 7 1.22 5.82 -8.24
C ILE A 7 0.42 5.26 -9.43
N VAL A 8 1.01 4.31 -10.16
CA VAL A 8 0.39 3.64 -11.32
C VAL A 8 0.31 2.12 -11.17
N ALA A 9 0.96 1.56 -10.15
CA ALA A 9 0.77 0.17 -9.74
C ALA A 9 1.07 0.02 -8.25
N ALA A 10 0.37 -0.91 -7.60
CA ALA A 10 0.64 -1.35 -6.23
C ALA A 10 0.58 -2.88 -6.19
N GLU A 11 1.62 -3.49 -5.63
CA GLU A 11 1.72 -4.94 -5.41
C GLU A 11 1.75 -5.18 -3.89
N PRO A 12 0.78 -5.90 -3.32
CA PRO A 12 0.84 -6.31 -1.94
C PRO A 12 1.87 -7.43 -1.75
N LEU A 13 2.71 -7.26 -0.74
CA LEU A 13 3.75 -8.18 -0.33
C LEU A 13 3.43 -8.76 1.07
N PRO A 14 4.16 -9.79 1.53
CA PRO A 14 4.08 -10.26 2.92
C PRO A 14 4.31 -9.13 3.94
N ASP A 15 3.96 -9.38 5.20
CA ASP A 15 4.18 -8.46 6.33
C ASP A 15 3.51 -7.07 6.18
N MET A 16 2.43 -6.99 5.41
CA MET A 16 1.70 -5.75 5.12
C MET A 16 2.59 -4.69 4.44
N GLU A 17 3.44 -5.12 3.51
CA GLU A 17 4.24 -4.24 2.66
C GLU A 17 3.56 -3.99 1.30
N LEU A 18 3.83 -2.83 0.70
CA LEU A 18 3.43 -2.50 -0.67
C LEU A 18 4.66 -2.14 -1.50
N ARG A 19 4.83 -2.79 -2.65
CA ARG A 19 5.69 -2.27 -3.71
C ARG A 19 4.86 -1.36 -4.61
N LEU A 20 5.30 -0.11 -4.76
CA LEU A 20 4.65 0.91 -5.56
C LEU A 20 5.49 1.20 -6.80
N ARG A 21 4.83 1.42 -7.94
CA ARG A 21 5.45 2.01 -9.13
C ARG A 21 4.81 3.36 -9.43
N PHE A 22 5.63 4.35 -9.73
CA PHE A 22 5.20 5.70 -10.06
C PHE A 22 5.22 5.96 -11.57
N ALA A 23 4.50 7.00 -11.99
CA ALA A 23 4.36 7.36 -13.40
C ALA A 23 5.68 7.77 -14.07
N ASP A 24 6.67 8.20 -13.29
CA ASP A 24 8.03 8.49 -13.76
C ASP A 24 8.93 7.25 -13.89
N GLY A 25 8.38 6.06 -13.60
CA GLY A 25 9.09 4.79 -13.63
C GLY A 25 9.85 4.45 -12.35
N SER A 26 9.88 5.34 -11.36
CA SER A 26 10.48 5.03 -10.06
C SER A 26 9.66 3.99 -9.29
N GLU A 27 10.31 3.27 -8.39
CA GLU A 27 9.70 2.27 -7.52
C GLU A 27 9.98 2.57 -6.06
N GLY A 28 9.07 2.17 -5.18
CA GLY A 28 9.21 2.33 -3.74
C GLY A 28 8.60 1.19 -2.95
N LEU A 29 9.17 0.91 -1.77
CA LEU A 29 8.64 -0.05 -0.81
C LEU A 29 8.05 0.70 0.39
N VAL A 30 6.79 0.41 0.73
CA VAL A 30 6.09 1.00 1.87
C VAL A 30 5.75 -0.10 2.87
N ARG A 31 6.20 0.06 4.12
CA ARG A 31 5.87 -0.85 5.23
C ARG A 31 4.70 -0.31 6.03
N LEU A 32 3.59 -1.06 6.09
CA LEU A 32 2.37 -0.63 6.77
C LEU A 32 2.12 -1.36 8.09
N GLY A 33 2.85 -2.44 8.41
CA GLY A 33 2.60 -3.31 9.56
C GLY A 33 2.40 -2.59 10.91
N ASP A 34 3.19 -1.55 11.20
CA ASP A 34 3.07 -0.76 12.43
C ASP A 34 2.00 0.35 12.33
N ARG A 35 1.71 0.84 11.11
CA ARG A 35 0.71 1.89 10.87
C ARG A 35 -0.71 1.37 10.86
N LEU A 36 -0.87 0.06 10.65
CA LEU A 36 -2.15 -0.66 10.70
C LEU A 36 -2.52 -1.12 12.13
N ARG A 37 -1.94 -0.53 13.18
CA ARG A 37 -2.31 -0.79 14.58
C ARG A 37 -2.56 0.57 15.26
N PRO A 38 -3.81 1.06 15.39
CA PRO A 38 -5.03 0.33 15.68
C PRO A 38 -6.12 0.54 14.62
N LEU A 39 -6.28 -0.40 13.69
CA LEU A 39 -7.38 -0.32 12.73
C LEU A 39 -8.72 -0.42 13.47
N ARG A 40 -9.62 0.53 13.18
CA ARG A 40 -10.99 0.55 13.67
C ARG A 40 -11.92 0.91 12.52
N GLY A 41 -13.21 0.57 12.69
CA GLY A 41 -14.24 0.89 11.71
C GLY A 41 -13.92 0.28 10.35
N VAL A 42 -14.08 1.08 9.29
CA VAL A 42 -13.92 0.65 7.89
C VAL A 42 -12.52 0.12 7.55
N MET A 43 -11.51 0.44 8.37
CA MET A 43 -10.13 0.01 8.15
C MET A 43 -9.82 -1.35 8.79
N LEU A 44 -10.71 -1.90 9.63
CA LEU A 44 -10.49 -3.17 10.35
C LEU A 44 -10.10 -4.34 9.43
N PRO A 45 -10.71 -4.52 8.23
CA PRO A 45 -10.34 -5.61 7.33
C PRO A 45 -8.89 -5.55 6.83
N LEU A 46 -8.24 -4.37 6.80
CA LEU A 46 -6.85 -4.25 6.36
C LEU A 46 -5.85 -4.99 7.26
N GLY A 47 -6.26 -5.45 8.44
CA GLY A 47 -5.45 -6.31 9.30
C GLY A 47 -5.45 -7.78 8.87
N ASP A 48 -6.37 -8.21 8.02
CA ASP A 48 -6.40 -9.55 7.44
C ASP A 48 -5.47 -9.59 6.20
N PRO A 49 -4.44 -10.47 6.18
CA PRO A 49 -3.54 -10.61 5.04
C PRO A 49 -4.25 -10.89 3.71
N LEU A 50 -5.35 -11.66 3.74
CA LEU A 50 -6.10 -11.99 2.52
C LEU A 50 -6.92 -10.81 2.00
N PHE A 51 -7.36 -9.93 2.89
CA PHE A 51 -8.01 -8.69 2.50
C PHE A 51 -6.98 -7.68 2.01
N PHE A 52 -5.84 -7.55 2.69
CA PHE A 52 -4.73 -6.70 2.28
C PHE A 52 -4.18 -7.07 0.90
N ALA A 53 -4.15 -8.36 0.55
CA ALA A 53 -3.73 -8.84 -0.76
C ALA A 53 -4.63 -8.36 -1.94
N GLN A 54 -5.73 -7.68 -1.67
CA GLN A 54 -6.65 -7.15 -2.69
C GLN A 54 -6.35 -5.70 -3.08
N VAL A 55 -5.30 -5.08 -2.53
CA VAL A 55 -4.89 -3.71 -2.87
C VAL A 55 -4.67 -3.55 -4.38
N SER A 56 -5.24 -2.48 -4.93
CA SER A 56 -5.15 -2.10 -6.35
C SER A 56 -5.25 -0.57 -6.51
N VAL A 57 -4.90 -0.05 -7.69
CA VAL A 57 -4.84 1.38 -8.05
C VAL A 57 -5.79 1.69 -9.19
#